data_AF-A0A3S0BPA0-F1
#
_entry.id   AF-A0A3S0BPA0-F1
#
_cell.length_a   1.000
_cell.length_b   1.000
_cell.length_c   1.000
_cell.angle_alpha   90.00
_cell.angle_beta   90.00
_cell.angle_gamma   90.00
#
_symmetry.space_group_name_H-M   'P 1'
#
loop_
_entity.id
_entity.type
_entity.pdbx_description
1 polymer ?
#
loop_
_entity_poly.entity_id
_entity_poly.type
_entity_poly.pdbx_seq_one_letter_code
_entity_poly.pdbx_strand_id
1 'polypeptide(L)'
;MKNLVFTFVIVLVSQMGFAGELDSILSKARALTNNKDYTEAILVYENYIKVSKGENLKEVYIELANCYFYLGKKHEAVNNIKTAIVKHGFTEEDFIYNSVLNEKLSSYALSVLYDDYYKLRNKYLATLN
;
A
#
# COMPACT_ATOMS: atom_id res chain seq x y z
N MET A 1 30.58 6.61 -27.59
CA MET A 1 29.92 5.36 -27.13
C MET A 1 30.42 4.90 -25.75
N LYS A 2 31.73 4.81 -25.48
CA LYS A 2 32.27 4.41 -24.16
C LYS A 2 31.67 5.20 -22.97
N ASN A 3 31.60 6.53 -23.05
CA ASN A 3 31.09 7.37 -21.95
C ASN A 3 29.56 7.22 -21.73
N LEU A 4 28.80 6.89 -22.79
CA LEU A 4 27.37 6.58 -22.69
C LEU A 4 27.14 5.22 -22.01
N VAL A 5 27.99 4.23 -22.31
CA VAL A 5 27.94 2.91 -21.66
C VAL A 5 28.23 3.01 -20.16
N PHE A 6 29.26 3.77 -19.75
CA PHE A 6 29.54 3.97 -18.32
C PHE A 6 28.42 4.70 -17.58
N THR A 7 27.80 5.72 -18.20
CA THR A 7 26.66 6.43 -17.59
C THR A 7 25.45 5.49 -17.44
N PHE A 8 25.18 4.66 -18.46
CA PHE A 8 24.09 3.69 -18.42
C PHE A 8 24.30 2.62 -17.35
N VAL A 9 25.53 2.12 -17.17
CA VAL A 9 25.87 1.15 -16.12
C VAL A 9 25.72 1.75 -14.71
N ILE A 10 26.12 3.01 -14.49
CA ILE A 10 25.97 3.66 -13.18
C ILE A 10 24.49 3.86 -12.81
N VAL A 11 23.66 4.28 -13.78
CA VAL A 11 22.21 4.44 -13.56
C VAL A 11 21.56 3.10 -13.19
N LEU A 12 21.91 2.01 -13.88
CA LEU A 12 21.35 0.68 -13.58
C LEU A 12 21.73 0.19 -12.18
N VAL A 13 23.00 0.32 -11.77
CA VAL A 13 23.44 -0.13 -10.43
C VAL A 13 22.78 0.70 -9.32
N SER A 14 22.55 2.00 -9.55
CA SER A 14 21.86 2.84 -8.57
C SER A 14 20.40 2.42 -8.38
N GLN A 15 19.67 2.10 -9.47
CA GLN A 15 18.28 1.65 -9.40
C GLN A 15 18.15 0.30 -8.68
N MET A 16 19.10 -0.62 -8.88
CA MET A 16 19.14 -1.91 -8.19
C MET A 16 19.34 -1.76 -6.68
N GLY A 17 20.21 -0.84 -6.25
CA GLY A 17 20.41 -0.55 -4.83
C GLY A 17 19.15 0.00 -4.14
N PHE A 18 18.47 0.93 -4.79
CA PHE A 18 17.22 1.52 -4.26
C PHE A 18 16.08 0.49 -4.16
N ALA A 19 15.93 -0.40 -5.16
CA ALA A 19 14.93 -1.46 -5.11
C ALA A 19 15.16 -2.40 -3.92
N GLY A 20 16.42 -2.82 -3.69
CA GLY A 20 16.77 -3.68 -2.56
C GLY A 20 16.51 -3.05 -1.19
N GLU A 21 16.68 -1.72 -1.07
CA GLU A 21 16.35 -0.98 0.16
C GLU A 21 14.83 -0.97 0.41
N LEU A 22 14.02 -0.73 -0.62
CA LEU A 22 12.56 -0.74 -0.52
C LEU A 22 12.04 -2.12 -0.09
N ASP A 23 12.55 -3.20 -0.70
CA ASP A 23 12.17 -4.57 -0.35
C ASP A 23 12.52 -4.91 1.10
N SER A 24 13.67 -4.43 1.59
CA SER A 24 14.10 -4.59 2.98
C SER A 24 13.14 -3.88 3.96
N ILE A 25 12.75 -2.64 3.66
CA ILE A 25 11.81 -1.88 4.49
C ILE A 25 10.45 -2.60 4.53
N LEU A 26 9.93 -3.03 3.38
CA LEU A 26 8.63 -3.69 3.31
C LEU A 26 8.64 -5.06 4.02
N SER A 27 9.71 -5.84 3.84
CA SER A 27 9.90 -7.12 4.53
C SER A 27 9.93 -6.93 6.05
N LYS A 28 10.58 -5.87 6.53
CA LYS A 28 10.59 -5.51 7.95
C LYS A 28 9.18 -5.19 8.46
N ALA A 29 8.40 -4.38 7.72
CA ALA A 29 7.03 -4.06 8.12
C ALA A 29 6.17 -5.33 8.24
N ARG A 30 6.25 -6.22 7.25
CA ARG A 30 5.52 -7.51 7.24
C ARG A 30 5.95 -8.44 8.37
N ALA A 31 7.24 -8.49 8.69
CA ALA A 31 7.74 -9.26 9.83
C ALA A 31 7.17 -8.75 11.16
N LEU A 32 7.13 -7.44 11.36
CA LEU A 32 6.51 -6.81 12.54
C LEU A 32 5.01 -7.13 12.61
N THR A 33 4.29 -7.04 11.48
CA THR A 33 2.88 -7.43 11.40
C THR A 33 2.66 -8.90 11.82
N ASN A 34 3.51 -9.81 11.35
CA ASN A 34 3.45 -11.23 11.71
C ASN A 34 3.73 -11.48 13.19
N ASN A 35 4.62 -10.68 13.79
CA ASN A 35 4.91 -10.70 15.23
C ASN A 35 3.84 -10.00 16.07
N LYS A 36 2.83 -9.37 15.43
CA LYS A 36 1.77 -8.56 16.06
C LYS A 36 2.26 -7.25 16.67
N ASP A 37 3.45 -6.80 16.28
CA ASP A 37 4.04 -5.51 16.64
C ASP A 37 3.44 -4.41 15.74
N TYR A 38 2.13 -4.23 15.80
CA TYR A 38 1.38 -3.42 14.83
C TYR A 38 1.74 -1.93 14.86
N THR A 39 2.12 -1.40 16.02
CA THR A 39 2.51 0.02 16.15
C THR A 39 3.80 0.29 15.38
N GLU A 40 4.80 -0.58 15.55
CA GLU A 40 6.07 -0.51 14.85
C GLU A 40 5.89 -0.81 13.35
N ALA A 41 5.03 -1.79 13.00
CA ALA A 41 4.72 -2.10 11.61
C ALA A 41 4.17 -0.88 10.87
N ILE A 42 3.23 -0.14 11.49
CA ILE A 42 2.66 1.10 10.94
C ILE A 42 3.76 2.11 10.60
N LEU A 43 4.70 2.36 11.52
CA LEU A 43 5.79 3.31 11.28
C LEU A 43 6.66 2.91 10.09
N VAL A 44 6.92 1.60 9.93
CA VAL A 44 7.73 1.10 8.81
C VAL A 44 6.96 1.15 7.48
N TYR A 45 5.66 0.84 7.46
CA TYR A 45 4.81 0.99 6.28
C TYR A 45 4.69 2.46 5.84
N GLU A 46 4.49 3.39 6.77
CA GLU A 46 4.44 4.82 6.48
C GLU A 46 5.78 5.32 5.92
N ASN A 47 6.91 4.81 6.45
CA ASN A 47 8.22 5.08 5.88
C ASN A 47 8.34 4.54 4.45
N TYR A 48 7.93 3.29 4.20
CA TYR A 48 7.93 2.70 2.86
C TYR A 48 7.16 3.55 1.86
N ILE A 49 5.92 3.95 2.21
CA ILE A 49 5.06 4.79 1.38
C ILE A 49 5.75 6.12 1.03
N LYS A 50 6.48 6.71 1.98
CA LYS A 50 7.21 7.97 1.78
C LYS A 50 8.38 7.82 0.81
N VAL A 51 9.12 6.71 0.88
CA VAL A 51 10.34 6.51 0.08
C VAL A 51 10.10 5.82 -1.27
N SER A 52 9.00 5.09 -1.44
CA SER A 52 8.69 4.32 -2.66
C SER A 52 8.22 5.15 -3.85
N LYS A 53 7.99 6.46 -3.67
CA LYS A 53 7.54 7.41 -4.71
C LYS A 53 6.26 7.00 -5.46
N GLY A 54 5.42 6.13 -4.87
CA GLY A 54 4.08 5.81 -5.38
C GLY A 54 3.94 4.49 -6.12
N GLU A 55 5.00 3.70 -6.28
CA GLU A 55 4.93 2.41 -6.96
C GLU A 55 4.26 1.34 -6.08
N ASN A 56 3.34 0.56 -6.68
CA ASN A 56 2.72 -0.65 -6.10
C ASN A 56 2.13 -0.51 -4.69
N LEU A 57 1.62 0.67 -4.34
CA LEU A 57 1.15 0.97 -2.98
C LEU A 57 -0.22 0.37 -2.62
N LYS A 58 -0.99 -0.20 -3.57
CA LYS A 58 -2.34 -0.73 -3.30
C LYS A 58 -2.33 -1.72 -2.13
N GLU A 59 -1.50 -2.75 -2.23
CA GLU A 59 -1.39 -3.81 -1.22
C GLU A 59 -0.80 -3.28 0.09
N VAL A 60 0.15 -2.33 0.01
CA VAL A 60 0.73 -1.69 1.21
C VAL A 60 -0.31 -0.94 2.01
N TYR A 61 -1.22 -0.20 1.36
CA TYR A 61 -2.33 0.46 2.06
C TYR A 61 -3.32 -0.55 2.68
N ILE A 62 -3.51 -1.72 2.08
CA ILE A 62 -4.31 -2.82 2.66
C ILE A 62 -3.63 -3.38 3.91
N GLU A 63 -2.34 -3.69 3.83
CA GLU A 63 -1.54 -4.20 4.95
C GLU A 63 -1.49 -3.19 6.12
N LEU A 64 -1.33 -1.90 5.79
CA LEU A 64 -1.38 -0.82 6.77
C LEU A 64 -2.78 -0.70 7.41
N ALA A 65 -3.85 -0.81 6.61
CA ALA A 65 -5.21 -0.80 7.11
C ALA A 65 -5.48 -1.96 8.10
N ASN A 66 -4.95 -3.16 7.81
CA ASN A 66 -5.03 -4.29 8.72
C ASN A 66 -4.37 -3.99 10.06
N CYS A 67 -3.18 -3.40 10.07
CA CYS A 67 -2.47 -3.02 11.31
C CYS A 67 -3.29 -2.05 12.15
N TYR A 68 -3.84 -1.00 11.53
CA TYR A 68 -4.74 -0.06 12.20
C TYR A 68 -5.99 -0.76 12.76
N PHE A 69 -6.58 -1.69 12.00
CA PHE A 69 -7.75 -2.45 12.45
C PHE A 69 -7.44 -3.35 13.65
N TYR A 70 -6.29 -4.04 13.65
CA TYR A 70 -5.86 -4.88 14.79
C TYR A 70 -5.61 -4.07 16.07
N LEU A 71 -5.24 -2.79 15.94
CA LEU A 71 -5.13 -1.85 17.07
C LEU A 71 -6.48 -1.22 17.47
N GLY A 72 -7.59 -1.62 16.85
CA GLY A 72 -8.92 -1.05 17.09
C GLY A 72 -9.15 0.34 16.47
N LYS A 73 -8.18 0.85 15.70
CA LYS A 73 -8.22 2.15 15.02
C LYS A 73 -9.00 2.06 13.71
N LYS A 74 -10.30 1.81 13.83
CA LYS A 74 -11.19 1.52 12.69
C LYS A 74 -11.29 2.67 11.68
N HIS A 75 -11.25 3.92 12.14
CA HIS A 75 -11.35 5.08 11.26
C HIS A 75 -10.12 5.20 10.34
N GLU A 76 -8.93 5.04 10.90
CA GLU A 76 -7.65 5.03 10.18
C GLU A 76 -7.58 3.84 9.22
N ALA A 77 -8.04 2.67 9.63
CA ALA A 77 -8.12 1.50 8.76
C ALA A 77 -8.98 1.78 7.50
N VAL A 78 -10.19 2.32 7.69
CA VAL A 78 -11.08 2.67 6.56
C VAL A 78 -10.47 3.77 5.69
N ASN A 79 -9.79 4.76 6.26
CA ASN A 79 -9.13 5.81 5.48
C ASN A 79 -7.99 5.27 4.61
N ASN A 80 -7.27 4.25 5.05
CA ASN A 80 -6.26 3.57 4.25
C ASN A 80 -6.90 2.81 3.07
N ILE A 81 -8.01 2.09 3.30
CA ILE A 81 -8.77 1.45 2.21
C ILE A 81 -9.31 2.49 1.22
N LYS A 82 -9.87 3.59 1.70
CA LYS A 82 -10.31 4.71 0.87
C LYS A 82 -9.17 5.29 0.04
N THR A 83 -7.97 5.38 0.59
CA THR A 83 -6.77 5.82 -0.13
C THR A 83 -6.40 4.83 -1.23
N ALA A 84 -6.45 3.53 -0.94
CA ALA A 84 -6.24 2.47 -1.92
C ALA A 84 -7.25 2.55 -3.08
N ILE A 85 -8.53 2.85 -2.80
CA ILE A 85 -9.57 3.05 -3.83
C ILE A 85 -9.29 4.27 -4.69
N VAL A 86 -9.06 5.43 -4.06
CA VAL A 86 -8.99 6.73 -4.74
C VAL A 86 -7.68 6.92 -5.51
N LYS A 87 -6.58 6.30 -5.06
CA LYS A 87 -5.24 6.55 -5.62
C LYS A 87 -4.56 5.33 -6.24
N HIS A 88 -4.96 4.12 -5.86
CA HIS A 88 -4.19 2.91 -6.18
C HIS A 88 -5.03 1.79 -6.81
N GLY A 89 -6.26 2.08 -7.25
CA GLY A 89 -7.05 1.16 -8.07
C GLY A 89 -7.69 0.00 -7.32
N PHE A 90 -7.86 0.09 -6.00
CA PHE A 90 -8.63 -0.90 -5.22
C PHE A 90 -10.07 -1.03 -5.73
N THR A 91 -10.49 -2.26 -6.07
CA THR A 91 -11.78 -2.62 -6.67
C THR A 91 -12.78 -3.18 -5.65
N GLU A 92 -14.03 -3.38 -6.08
CA GLU A 92 -15.01 -4.19 -5.34
C GLU A 92 -14.53 -5.64 -5.17
N GLU A 93 -13.92 -6.21 -6.21
CA GLU A 93 -13.32 -7.55 -6.16
C GLU A 93 -12.24 -7.67 -5.08
N ASP A 94 -11.47 -6.60 -4.82
CA ASP A 94 -10.48 -6.59 -3.74
C ASP A 94 -11.15 -6.71 -2.34
N PHE A 95 -12.43 -6.35 -2.16
CA PHE A 95 -13.12 -6.65 -0.90
C PHE A 95 -13.44 -8.15 -0.73
N ILE A 96 -13.62 -8.87 -1.84
CA ILE A 96 -14.13 -10.25 -1.84
C ILE A 96 -12.98 -11.26 -1.92
N TYR A 97 -12.00 -10.99 -2.77
CA TYR A 97 -11.00 -11.97 -3.20
C TYR A 97 -9.57 -11.64 -2.76
N ASN A 98 -9.33 -10.49 -2.14
CA ASN A 98 -8.00 -10.14 -1.67
C ASN A 98 -7.60 -10.99 -0.45
N SER A 99 -6.56 -11.81 -0.60
CA SER A 99 -6.08 -12.73 0.45
C SER A 99 -5.38 -12.04 1.62
N VAL A 100 -4.99 -10.77 1.46
CA VAL A 100 -4.27 -9.98 2.46
C VAL A 100 -5.24 -9.17 3.32
N LEU A 101 -6.33 -8.67 2.75
CA LEU A 101 -7.31 -7.87 3.47
C LEU A 101 -8.00 -8.71 4.56
N ASN A 102 -7.94 -8.25 5.81
CA ASN A 102 -8.61 -8.92 6.91
C ASN A 102 -10.13 -8.98 6.66
N GLU A 103 -10.73 -10.17 6.75
CA GLU A 103 -12.15 -10.39 6.43
C GLU A 103 -13.09 -9.46 7.20
N LYS A 104 -12.86 -9.28 8.51
CA LYS A 104 -13.69 -8.39 9.35
C LYS A 104 -13.52 -6.92 8.96
N LEU A 105 -12.29 -6.53 8.63
CA LEU A 105 -12.03 -5.19 8.09
C LEU A 105 -12.71 -5.03 6.72
N SER A 106 -12.66 -6.04 5.85
CA SER A 106 -13.31 -6.00 4.54
C SER A 106 -14.81 -5.72 4.68
N SER A 107 -15.51 -6.54 5.46
CA SER A 107 -16.96 -6.37 5.67
C SER A 107 -17.29 -5.01 6.30
N TYR A 108 -16.48 -4.55 7.26
CA TYR A 108 -16.67 -3.26 7.91
C TYR A 108 -16.39 -2.08 6.99
N ALA A 109 -15.28 -2.10 6.25
CA ALA A 109 -14.92 -1.03 5.34
C ALA A 109 -15.90 -0.95 4.16
N LEU A 110 -16.36 -2.09 3.66
CA LEU A 110 -17.40 -2.13 2.63
C LEU A 110 -18.70 -1.50 3.16
N SER A 111 -19.18 -1.86 4.35
CA SER A 111 -20.41 -1.26 4.89
C SER A 111 -20.31 0.25 5.14
N VAL A 112 -19.12 0.76 5.47
CA VAL A 112 -18.88 2.20 5.66
C VAL A 112 -18.77 2.95 4.32
N LEU A 113 -18.20 2.32 3.29
CA LEU A 113 -17.87 2.98 2.03
C LEU A 113 -18.86 2.69 0.89
N TYR A 114 -19.81 1.76 1.06
CA TYR A 114 -20.64 1.22 -0.02
C TYR A 114 -21.32 2.31 -0.86
N ASP A 115 -22.05 3.22 -0.21
CA ASP A 115 -22.81 4.29 -0.89
C ASP A 115 -21.91 5.24 -1.68
N ASP A 116 -20.66 5.43 -1.22
CA ASP A 116 -19.68 6.32 -1.84
C ASP A 116 -18.70 5.57 -2.77
N TYR A 117 -18.75 4.24 -2.87
CA TYR A 117 -17.69 3.46 -3.52
C TYR A 117 -17.45 3.89 -4.97
N TYR A 118 -18.50 3.94 -5.80
CA TYR A 118 -18.37 4.33 -7.21
C TYR A 118 -17.88 5.76 -7.37
N LYS A 119 -18.30 6.67 -6.49
CA LYS A 119 -17.82 8.05 -6.48
C LYS A 119 -16.33 8.13 -6.13
N LEU A 120 -15.87 7.32 -5.18
CA LEU A 120 -14.45 7.23 -4.84
C LEU A 120 -13.64 6.60 -5.97
N ARG A 121 -14.14 5.53 -6.57
CA ARG A 121 -13.51 4.82 -7.69
C ARG A 121 -13.40 5.69 -8.94
N ASN A 122 -14.41 6.50 -9.24
CA ASN A 122 -14.37 7.45 -10.35
C ASN A 122 -13.25 8.48 -10.22
N LYS A 123 -12.83 8.82 -8.99
CA LYS A 123 -11.65 9.70 -8.79
C LYS A 123 -10.36 9.04 -9.28
N TYR A 124 -10.19 7.74 -9.04
CA TYR A 124 -9.04 7.00 -9.56
C TYR A 124 -9.09 6.89 -11.08
N LEU A 125 -10.24 6.53 -11.64
CA LEU A 125 -10.40 6.41 -13.10
C LEU A 125 -10.13 7.74 -13.82
N ALA A 126 -10.50 8.87 -13.22
CA ALA A 126 -10.19 10.20 -13.76
C ALA A 126 -8.69 10.52 -13.82
N THR A 127 -7.83 9.84 -13.03
CA THR A 127 -6.37 10.02 -13.11
C THR A 127 -5.70 9.21 -14.21
N LEU A 128 -6.44 8.29 -14.85
CA LEU A 128 -5.95 7.44 -15.93
C LEU A 128 -6.23 8.01 -17.33
N ASN A 129 -7.03 9.08 -17.41
CA ASN A 129 -7.46 9.72 -18.65
C ASN A 129 -6.58 10.92 -19.01
#